data_AF-A0A1M2VHZ8-F1
#
_entry.id   AF-A0A1M2VHZ8-F1
#
_cell.length_a   1.000
_cell.length_b   1.000
_cell.length_c   1.000
_cell.angle_alpha   90.00
_cell.angle_beta   90.00
_cell.angle_gamma   90.00
#
_symmetry.space_group_name_H-M   'P 1'
#
loop_
_entity.id
_entity.type
_entity.pdbx_description
1 polymer ?
#
loop_
_entity_poly.entity_id
_entity_poly.type
_entity_poly.pdbx_seq_one_letter_code
_entity_poly.pdbx_strand_id
1 'polypeptide(L)'
;MKLSYNFFKSVLLAVMLANVVSAAPFTGSLKHTTTQNHSIRDLVVESFHPESSFETFGVEGIAHPLSARDEFDVKEATVSFIQSRLNVHPDTVSFRTSFENDVAHHAFVEQQVNGVPIANAVANVAFNKANQVVSFGSSFVNTTSVPSTTPSISLEDAISTAESQLSGKFNEHPATLKFVAKKDGSLALTHVVQIQNDETGAWFEAFVDAHSGELVQLTDFVAEASYLVLPITKETPTEGFEVLTNPQNIAASPAGWHSDGTTTTTVTAGNNVITFKGAQTNTTTESSPVLNFIYRQDPTQDPIVPVNVDAARTNAFYIVNTVHDISYIYGFTEAGFNFQNNNFGKGGAGNDRVTVSVQDAAGINN
;
A
#
# COMPACT_ATOMS: atom_id res chain seq x y z
N MET A 1 53.32 8.70 -14.38
CA MET A 1 52.29 9.76 -14.41
C MET A 1 52.27 10.43 -13.03
N LYS A 2 52.76 11.68 -12.91
CA LYS A 2 52.76 12.40 -11.61
C LYS A 2 51.41 13.10 -11.47
N LEU A 3 50.54 12.58 -10.61
CA LEU A 3 49.27 13.22 -10.28
C LEU A 3 49.54 14.48 -9.46
N SER A 4 48.89 15.59 -9.82
CA SER A 4 49.14 16.89 -9.21
C SER A 4 48.55 16.98 -7.81
N TYR A 5 49.13 17.82 -6.96
CA TYR A 5 48.62 18.09 -5.62
C TYR A 5 47.16 18.59 -5.61
N ASN A 6 46.71 19.25 -6.69
CA ASN A 6 45.33 19.68 -6.85
C ASN A 6 44.38 18.50 -7.07
N PHE A 7 44.82 17.43 -7.74
CA PHE A 7 44.03 16.21 -7.92
C PHE A 7 43.69 15.56 -6.57
N PHE A 8 44.67 15.47 -5.66
CA PHE A 8 44.45 14.92 -4.32
C PHE A 8 43.51 15.78 -3.46
N LYS A 9 43.56 17.12 -3.59
CA LYS A 9 42.61 18.01 -2.91
C LYS A 9 41.17 17.82 -3.42
N SER A 10 41.00 17.69 -4.73
CA SER A 10 39.68 17.46 -5.33
C SER A 10 39.09 16.11 -4.93
N VAL A 11 39.91 15.06 -4.88
CA VAL A 11 39.46 13.72 -4.43
C VAL A 11 39.13 13.72 -2.93
N LEU A 12 39.95 14.35 -2.08
CA LEU A 12 39.69 14.43 -0.64
C LEU A 12 38.41 15.22 -0.33
N LEU A 13 38.16 16.31 -1.08
CA LEU A 13 36.95 17.10 -0.95
C LEU A 13 35.71 16.32 -1.42
N ALA A 14 35.82 15.55 -2.51
CA ALA A 14 34.73 14.71 -3.01
C ALA A 14 34.39 13.58 -2.02
N VAL A 15 35.38 12.95 -1.38
CA VAL A 15 35.15 11.93 -0.35
C VAL A 15 34.55 12.53 0.92
N MET A 16 34.95 13.74 1.32
CA MET A 16 34.36 14.43 2.48
C MET A 16 32.90 14.83 2.23
N LEU A 17 32.56 15.26 1.01
CA LEU A 17 31.18 15.63 0.64
C LEU A 17 30.26 14.40 0.45
N ALA A 18 30.81 13.24 0.08
CA ALA A 18 30.05 12.01 -0.07
C ALA A 18 29.67 11.30 1.25
N ASN A 19 30.26 11.72 2.39
CA ASN A 19 29.99 11.12 3.70
C ASN A 19 28.89 11.82 4.52
N VAL A 20 28.26 12.86 3.97
CA VAL A 20 27.17 13.57 4.66
C VAL A 20 25.83 13.12 4.10
N VAL A 21 25.40 11.92 4.50
CA VAL A 21 23.98 11.54 4.40
C VAL A 21 23.26 12.25 5.54
N SER A 22 22.77 13.46 5.28
CA SER A 22 21.80 14.11 6.16
C SER A 22 20.42 13.57 5.84
N ALA A 23 20.05 12.44 6.45
CA ALA A 23 18.63 12.09 6.58
C ALA A 23 18.03 13.10 7.57
N ALA A 24 17.44 14.18 7.07
CA ALA A 24 16.62 15.04 7.90
C ALA A 24 15.43 14.19 8.37
N PRO A 25 15.20 14.02 9.69
CA PRO A 25 13.98 13.40 10.16
C PRO A 25 12.81 14.23 9.63
N PHE A 26 11.87 13.57 8.96
CA PHE A 26 10.62 14.20 8.55
C PHE A 26 9.81 14.47 9.83
N THR A 27 9.85 15.71 10.33
CA THR A 27 9.16 16.11 11.58
C THR A 27 7.70 16.52 11.35
N GLY A 28 7.12 16.20 10.19
CA GLY A 28 5.74 16.53 9.89
C GLY A 28 4.87 15.28 9.88
N SER A 29 4.05 15.06 10.90
CA SER A 29 2.82 14.28 10.67
C SER A 29 1.98 15.09 9.68
N LEU A 30 1.80 14.60 8.45
CA LEU A 30 0.86 15.21 7.53
C LEU A 30 -0.52 15.08 8.19
N LYS A 31 -1.22 16.21 8.36
CA LYS A 31 -2.54 16.32 9.02
C LYS A 31 -3.63 15.38 8.43
N HIS A 32 -3.34 14.72 7.31
CA HIS A 32 -4.21 13.82 6.56
C HIS A 32 -3.91 12.32 6.76
N THR A 33 -2.94 11.92 7.61
CA THR A 33 -2.48 10.51 7.69
C THR A 33 -3.29 9.62 8.63
N THR A 34 -4.10 10.17 9.55
CA THR A 34 -4.84 9.36 10.55
C THR A 34 -6.23 8.94 10.09
N THR A 35 -6.66 9.33 8.89
CA THR A 35 -8.03 9.12 8.45
C THR A 35 -8.07 8.87 6.95
N GLN A 36 -8.74 7.79 6.55
CA GLN A 36 -8.91 7.39 5.16
C GLN A 36 -10.41 7.25 4.87
N ASN A 37 -10.87 7.88 3.79
CA ASN A 37 -12.25 7.74 3.33
C ASN A 37 -12.31 6.69 2.22
N HIS A 38 -13.16 5.68 2.40
CA HIS A 38 -13.49 4.70 1.38
C HIS A 38 -14.86 5.00 0.82
N SER A 39 -14.93 5.30 -0.48
CA SER A 39 -16.19 5.53 -1.19
C SER A 39 -16.58 4.27 -1.95
N ILE A 40 -17.65 3.61 -1.51
CA ILE A 40 -18.23 2.44 -2.17
C ILE A 40 -19.67 2.77 -2.57
N ARG A 41 -19.90 3.02 -3.86
CA ARG A 41 -21.19 3.54 -4.37
C ARG A 41 -21.56 4.83 -3.65
N ASP A 42 -22.68 4.83 -2.91
CA ASP A 42 -23.18 5.97 -2.13
C ASP A 42 -22.71 5.94 -0.66
N LEU A 43 -21.99 4.90 -0.25
CA LEU A 43 -21.44 4.75 1.10
C LEU A 43 -20.06 5.39 1.18
N VAL A 44 -19.85 6.23 2.21
CA VAL A 44 -18.53 6.73 2.60
C VAL A 44 -18.23 6.20 3.98
N VAL A 45 -17.18 5.38 4.10
CA VAL A 45 -16.67 4.88 5.38
C VAL A 45 -15.38 5.62 5.71
N GLU A 46 -15.35 6.29 6.87
CA GLU A 46 -14.16 6.96 7.39
C GLU A 46 -13.39 6.01 8.32
N SER A 47 -12.30 5.43 7.82
CA SER A 47 -11.38 4.60 8.60
C SER A 47 -10.39 5.46 9.38
N PHE A 48 -10.28 5.22 10.69
CA PHE A 48 -9.33 5.92 11.55
C PHE A 48 -8.10 5.06 11.85
N HIS A 49 -6.92 5.69 11.73
CA HIS A 49 -5.63 5.11 12.07
C HIS A 49 -4.97 6.00 13.12
N PRO A 50 -4.75 5.49 14.35
CA PRO A 50 -4.08 6.25 15.40
C PRO A 50 -2.71 6.79 14.95
N GLU A 51 -2.37 7.96 15.46
CA GLU A 51 -1.06 8.55 15.22
C GLU A 51 0.04 7.59 15.68
N SER A 52 1.03 7.39 14.80
CA SER A 52 2.14 6.48 15.05
C SER A 52 3.40 7.25 15.40
N SER A 53 4.13 6.74 16.38
CA SER A 53 5.48 7.16 16.73
C SER A 53 6.50 6.15 16.22
N PHE A 54 7.68 6.60 15.84
CA PHE A 54 8.78 5.74 15.42
C PHE A 54 10.11 6.28 15.95
N GLU A 55 10.88 5.39 16.59
CA GLU A 55 12.16 5.68 17.22
C GLU A 55 13.24 4.75 16.64
N THR A 56 14.47 5.26 16.52
CA THR A 56 15.65 4.47 16.16
C THR A 56 16.76 4.71 17.19
N PHE A 57 17.56 3.68 17.46
CA PHE A 57 18.58 3.68 18.50
C PHE A 57 19.99 3.40 17.95
N GLY A 58 20.17 3.58 16.64
CA GLY A 58 21.42 3.25 15.94
C GLY A 58 21.69 1.74 15.86
N VAL A 59 22.85 1.37 15.30
CA VAL A 59 23.23 -0.04 15.07
C VAL A 59 23.54 -0.80 16.36
N GLU A 60 24.09 -0.09 17.35
CA GLU A 60 24.36 -0.66 18.68
C GLU A 60 23.07 -0.89 19.47
N GLY A 61 22.00 -0.14 19.19
CA GLY A 61 20.74 -0.25 19.90
C GLY A 61 20.83 0.10 21.39
N ILE A 62 19.75 -0.18 22.11
CA ILE A 62 19.64 -0.01 23.57
C ILE A 62 19.20 -1.31 24.24
N ALA A 63 19.58 -1.48 25.50
CA ALA A 63 19.14 -2.62 26.30
C ALA A 63 17.62 -2.55 26.58
N HIS A 64 16.97 -3.71 26.56
CA HIS A 64 15.61 -3.87 27.08
C HIS A 64 15.67 -4.24 28.59
N PRO A 65 14.56 -4.12 29.35
CA PRO A 65 14.58 -4.37 30.81
C PRO A 65 15.05 -5.76 31.23
N LEU A 66 14.97 -6.74 30.34
CA LEU A 66 15.38 -8.13 30.57
C LEU A 66 16.77 -8.48 30.00
N SER A 67 17.54 -7.51 29.51
CA SER A 67 18.85 -7.78 28.88
C SER A 67 19.90 -8.39 29.83
N ALA A 68 19.67 -8.39 31.14
CA ALA A 68 20.55 -9.02 32.12
C ALA A 68 20.27 -10.52 32.31
N ARG A 69 19.24 -11.09 31.66
CA ARG A 69 18.95 -12.52 31.74
C ARG A 69 19.90 -13.32 30.84
N ASP A 70 20.17 -14.55 31.24
CA ASP A 70 21.05 -15.46 30.50
C ASP A 70 20.45 -15.93 29.18
N GLU A 71 19.11 -16.10 29.13
CA GLU A 71 18.39 -16.50 27.92
C GLU A 71 17.56 -15.35 27.36
N PHE A 72 17.64 -15.16 26.05
CA PHE A 72 16.83 -14.20 25.31
C PHE A 72 15.55 -14.87 24.82
N ASP A 73 14.42 -14.38 25.33
CA ASP A 73 13.10 -14.67 24.78
C ASP A 73 12.54 -13.41 24.12
N VAL A 74 12.32 -13.47 22.80
CA VAL A 74 11.88 -12.30 22.01
C VAL A 74 10.53 -11.76 22.48
N LYS A 75 9.61 -12.63 22.92
CA LYS A 75 8.28 -12.22 23.37
C LYS A 75 8.38 -11.47 24.69
N GLU A 76 9.07 -12.03 25.69
CA GLU A 76 9.24 -11.38 26.99
C GLU A 76 10.07 -10.10 26.89
N ALA A 77 11.13 -10.10 26.07
CA ALA A 77 11.94 -8.91 25.79
C ALA A 77 11.11 -7.79 25.15
N THR A 78 10.30 -8.13 24.13
CA THR A 78 9.41 -7.18 23.45
C THR A 78 8.37 -6.61 24.41
N VAL A 79 7.67 -7.48 25.12
CA VAL A 79 6.59 -7.09 26.04
C VAL A 79 7.13 -6.21 27.17
N SER A 80 8.26 -6.59 27.78
CA SER A 80 8.91 -5.77 28.82
C SER A 80 9.42 -4.42 28.32
N PHE A 81 9.98 -4.37 27.11
CA PHE A 81 10.43 -3.13 26.49
C PHE A 81 9.27 -2.16 26.27
N ILE A 82 8.17 -2.62 25.68
CA ILE A 82 6.98 -1.80 25.41
C ILE A 82 6.37 -1.28 26.72
N GLN A 83 6.24 -2.14 27.74
CA GLN A 83 5.75 -1.75 29.06
C GLN A 83 6.59 -0.61 29.65
N SER A 84 7.91 -0.76 29.63
CA SER A 84 8.82 0.24 30.18
C SER A 84 8.83 1.53 29.35
N ARG A 85 8.75 1.43 28.02
CA ARG A 85 8.88 2.57 27.11
C ARG A 85 7.60 3.41 27.08
N LEU A 86 6.44 2.76 27.08
CA LEU A 86 5.13 3.42 27.02
C LEU A 86 4.47 3.60 28.40
N ASN A 87 5.06 3.05 29.46
CA ASN A 87 4.50 3.06 30.82
C ASN A 87 3.08 2.44 30.86
N VAL A 88 2.92 1.25 30.27
CA VAL A 88 1.65 0.52 30.18
C VAL A 88 1.69 -0.81 30.96
N HIS A 89 0.53 -1.28 31.40
CA HIS A 89 0.41 -2.54 32.15
C HIS A 89 0.67 -3.77 31.25
N PRO A 90 1.28 -4.86 31.76
CA PRO A 90 1.54 -6.06 30.96
C PRO A 90 0.36 -6.62 30.17
N ASP A 91 -0.82 -6.65 30.80
CA ASP A 91 -2.03 -7.18 30.19
C ASP A 91 -2.56 -6.33 29.03
N THR A 92 -1.98 -5.16 28.75
CA THR A 92 -2.32 -4.32 27.60
C THR A 92 -1.55 -4.67 26.33
N VAL A 93 -0.53 -5.54 26.43
CA VAL A 93 0.39 -5.85 25.34
C VAL A 93 0.16 -7.27 24.85
N SER A 94 -0.40 -7.42 23.65
CA SER A 94 -0.65 -8.72 23.02
C SER A 94 0.42 -9.03 21.98
N PHE A 95 1.30 -9.99 22.28
CA PHE A 95 2.30 -10.43 21.31
C PHE A 95 1.64 -11.22 20.19
N ARG A 96 1.82 -10.77 18.93
CA ARG A 96 1.21 -11.40 17.76
C ARG A 96 2.16 -12.41 17.12
N THR A 97 3.34 -11.96 16.71
CA THR A 97 4.32 -12.81 16.02
C THR A 97 5.71 -12.18 16.03
N SER A 98 6.72 -12.95 15.65
CA SER A 98 8.08 -12.48 15.39
C SER A 98 8.66 -13.12 14.14
N PHE A 99 9.66 -12.44 13.58
CA PHE A 99 10.45 -12.91 12.45
C PHE A 99 11.93 -12.64 12.71
N GLU A 100 12.79 -13.58 12.37
CA GLU A 100 14.24 -13.46 12.47
C GLU A 100 14.88 -13.68 11.09
N ASN A 101 15.88 -12.84 10.76
CA ASN A 101 16.79 -13.04 9.64
C ASN A 101 18.25 -12.94 10.10
N ASP A 102 19.22 -12.95 9.19
CA ASP A 102 20.66 -12.91 9.52
C ASP A 102 21.12 -11.62 10.20
N VAL A 103 20.32 -10.55 10.18
CA VAL A 103 20.70 -9.21 10.64
C VAL A 103 19.92 -8.77 11.88
N ALA A 104 18.64 -9.14 11.98
CA ALA A 104 17.75 -8.63 13.02
C ALA A 104 16.62 -9.61 13.39
N HIS A 105 16.05 -9.38 14.56
CA HIS A 105 14.77 -9.96 15.00
C HIS A 105 13.72 -8.85 14.98
N HIS A 106 12.53 -9.14 14.49
CA HIS A 106 11.40 -8.24 14.46
C HIS A 106 10.25 -8.86 15.23
N ALA A 107 9.66 -8.11 16.14
CA ALA A 107 8.48 -8.51 16.89
C ALA A 107 7.31 -7.57 16.57
N PHE A 108 6.12 -8.14 16.44
CA PHE A 108 4.88 -7.43 16.11
C PHE A 108 3.85 -7.69 17.20
N VAL A 109 3.18 -6.62 17.62
CA VAL A 109 2.38 -6.57 18.84
C VAL A 109 1.11 -5.76 18.58
N GLU A 110 0.01 -6.15 19.21
CA GLU A 110 -1.25 -5.39 19.25
C GLU A 110 -1.48 -4.90 20.69
N GLN A 111 -2.02 -3.69 20.84
CA GLN A 111 -2.59 -3.27 22.11
C GLN A 111 -3.86 -4.09 22.36
N GLN A 112 -4.15 -4.43 23.61
CA GLN A 112 -5.40 -5.10 23.98
C GLN A 112 -6.03 -4.49 25.23
N VAL A 113 -7.34 -4.65 25.35
CA VAL A 113 -8.12 -4.26 26.53
C VAL A 113 -9.06 -5.41 26.86
N ASN A 114 -9.12 -5.82 28.14
CA ASN A 114 -9.95 -6.94 28.59
C ASN A 114 -9.73 -8.25 27.79
N GLY A 115 -8.50 -8.49 27.34
CA GLY A 115 -8.13 -9.66 26.53
C GLY A 115 -8.55 -9.60 25.05
N VAL A 116 -9.13 -8.50 24.59
CA VAL A 116 -9.51 -8.28 23.18
C VAL A 116 -8.52 -7.31 22.53
N PRO A 117 -7.86 -7.69 21.42
CA PRO A 117 -6.94 -6.80 20.71
C PRO A 117 -7.64 -5.60 20.06
N ILE A 118 -6.95 -4.46 19.97
CA ILE A 118 -7.38 -3.28 19.23
C ILE A 118 -6.70 -3.31 17.86
N ALA A 119 -7.48 -3.52 16.80
CA ALA A 119 -6.99 -3.81 15.45
C ALA A 119 -6.07 -2.71 14.88
N ASN A 120 -6.39 -1.44 15.15
CA ASN A 120 -5.66 -0.28 14.64
C ASN A 120 -4.62 0.29 15.64
N ALA A 121 -4.37 -0.37 16.78
CA ALA A 121 -3.36 0.05 17.77
C ALA A 121 -2.26 -1.02 17.88
N VAL A 122 -1.17 -0.83 17.14
CA VAL A 122 -0.10 -1.82 16.96
C VAL A 122 1.24 -1.28 17.40
N ALA A 123 2.20 -2.18 17.60
CA ALA A 123 3.58 -1.84 17.85
C ALA A 123 4.54 -2.85 17.19
N ASN A 124 5.74 -2.39 16.87
CA ASN A 124 6.82 -3.23 16.39
C ASN A 124 8.13 -2.89 17.09
N VAL A 125 8.92 -3.92 17.41
CA VAL A 125 10.24 -3.78 18.02
C VAL A 125 11.23 -4.56 17.16
N ALA A 126 12.34 -3.92 16.79
CA ALA A 126 13.45 -4.60 16.11
C ALA A 126 14.64 -4.73 17.06
N PHE A 127 15.28 -5.90 17.07
CA PHE A 127 16.48 -6.21 17.83
C PHE A 127 17.64 -6.55 16.90
N ASN A 128 18.86 -6.13 17.24
CA ASN A 128 20.08 -6.61 16.58
C ASN A 128 20.48 -8.01 17.09
N LYS A 129 21.56 -8.57 16.54
CA LYS A 129 22.09 -9.88 16.97
C LYS A 129 22.72 -9.91 18.37
N ALA A 130 22.93 -8.76 18.99
CA ALA A 130 23.28 -8.64 20.39
C ALA A 130 22.03 -8.54 21.30
N ASN A 131 20.84 -8.78 20.75
CA ASN A 131 19.54 -8.69 21.42
C ASN A 131 19.21 -7.29 21.97
N GLN A 132 19.84 -6.25 21.41
CA GLN A 132 19.56 -4.85 21.75
C GLN A 132 18.50 -4.28 20.82
N VAL A 133 17.61 -3.44 21.35
CA VAL A 133 16.54 -2.80 20.58
C VAL A 133 17.13 -1.71 19.69
N VAL A 134 16.93 -1.82 18.38
CA VAL A 134 17.46 -0.86 17.39
C VAL A 134 16.38 0.05 16.81
N SER A 135 15.12 -0.37 16.82
CA SER A 135 13.99 0.50 16.47
C SER A 135 12.71 0.09 17.18
N PHE A 136 11.82 1.07 17.36
CA PHE A 136 10.52 0.88 17.98
C PHE A 136 9.48 1.75 17.29
N GLY A 137 8.38 1.15 16.83
CA GLY A 137 7.21 1.87 16.34
C GLY A 137 5.97 1.54 17.19
N SER A 138 5.10 2.52 17.43
CA SER A 138 3.85 2.30 18.16
C SER A 138 2.76 3.28 17.76
N SER A 139 1.54 2.76 17.61
CA SER A 139 0.28 3.48 17.45
C SER A 139 -0.69 3.21 18.62
N PHE A 140 -0.16 2.85 19.79
CA PHE A 140 -0.98 2.57 20.98
C PHE A 140 -1.80 3.81 21.39
N VAL A 141 -3.04 3.57 21.79
CA VAL A 141 -4.02 4.62 22.10
C VAL A 141 -4.31 4.71 23.59
N ASN A 142 -4.60 5.92 24.05
CA ASN A 142 -5.26 6.13 25.34
C ASN A 142 -6.76 6.08 25.13
N THR A 143 -7.42 5.10 25.74
CA THR A 143 -8.85 4.86 25.57
C THR A 143 -9.68 5.65 26.58
N THR A 144 -10.71 6.37 26.13
CA THR A 144 -11.61 7.13 27.00
C THR A 144 -12.87 6.35 27.39
N SER A 145 -13.30 5.41 26.55
CA SER A 145 -14.48 4.57 26.75
C SER A 145 -14.28 3.20 26.11
N VAL A 146 -14.67 2.13 26.83
CA VAL A 146 -14.53 0.74 26.40
C VAL A 146 -15.90 0.07 26.51
N PRO A 147 -16.48 -0.43 25.41
CA PRO A 147 -17.78 -1.10 25.44
C PRO A 147 -17.65 -2.53 25.97
N SER A 148 -18.80 -3.19 26.15
CA SER A 148 -18.84 -4.61 26.52
C SER A 148 -18.08 -5.47 25.51
N THR A 149 -17.38 -6.52 25.97
CA THR A 149 -16.73 -7.51 25.09
C THR A 149 -17.69 -8.60 24.61
N THR A 150 -18.95 -8.56 25.04
CA THR A 150 -20.00 -9.51 24.63
C THR A 150 -20.85 -8.87 23.52
N PRO A 151 -20.79 -9.34 22.27
CA PRO A 151 -21.59 -8.83 21.16
C PRO A 151 -23.09 -8.82 21.48
N SER A 152 -23.78 -7.77 21.04
CA SER A 152 -25.25 -7.70 21.07
C SER A 152 -25.89 -8.14 19.76
N ILE A 153 -25.12 -8.18 18.66
CA ILE A 153 -25.55 -8.73 17.37
C ILE A 153 -24.79 -10.02 17.04
N SER A 154 -25.41 -10.86 16.21
CA SER A 154 -24.80 -12.10 15.74
C SER A 154 -23.71 -11.84 14.69
N LEU A 155 -22.83 -12.82 14.46
CA LEU A 155 -21.85 -12.75 13.38
C LEU A 155 -22.55 -12.76 12.02
N GLU A 156 -23.64 -13.51 11.90
CA GLU A 156 -24.45 -13.60 10.67
C GLU A 156 -25.06 -12.25 10.30
N ASP A 157 -25.57 -11.49 11.29
CA ASP A 157 -26.08 -10.13 11.06
C ASP A 157 -24.97 -9.18 10.62
N ALA A 158 -23.78 -9.29 11.22
CA ALA A 158 -22.62 -8.49 10.85
C ALA A 158 -22.13 -8.79 9.41
N ILE A 159 -22.07 -10.07 9.04
CA ILE A 159 -21.76 -10.50 7.66
C ILE A 159 -22.79 -9.93 6.68
N SER A 160 -24.08 -10.03 7.01
CA SER A 160 -25.17 -9.51 6.17
C SER A 160 -25.03 -8.00 5.93
N THR A 161 -24.72 -7.22 6.98
CA THR A 161 -24.41 -5.80 6.84
C THR A 161 -23.24 -5.57 5.90
N ALA A 162 -22.12 -6.26 6.12
CA ALA A 162 -20.89 -6.07 5.36
C ALA A 162 -21.08 -6.44 3.87
N GLU A 163 -21.74 -7.56 3.55
CA GLU A 163 -22.05 -7.95 2.17
C GLU A 163 -22.93 -6.91 1.46
N SER A 164 -23.97 -6.44 2.14
CA SER A 164 -24.93 -5.46 1.60
C SER A 164 -24.24 -4.13 1.29
N GLN A 165 -23.41 -3.64 2.22
CA GLN A 165 -22.75 -2.34 2.11
C GLN A 165 -21.56 -2.35 1.14
N LEU A 166 -20.78 -3.43 1.13
CA LEU A 166 -19.55 -3.52 0.34
C LEU A 166 -19.75 -4.17 -1.02
N SER A 167 -20.97 -4.63 -1.32
CA SER A 167 -21.32 -5.23 -2.61
C SER A 167 -20.45 -6.45 -2.95
N GLY A 168 -20.14 -7.27 -1.96
CA GLY A 168 -19.35 -8.49 -2.14
C GLY A 168 -19.90 -9.64 -1.30
N LYS A 169 -19.13 -10.72 -1.19
CA LYS A 169 -19.46 -11.92 -0.42
C LYS A 169 -18.42 -12.21 0.64
N PHE A 170 -18.89 -12.72 1.78
CA PHE A 170 -17.99 -13.22 2.80
C PHE A 170 -17.17 -14.38 2.24
N ASN A 171 -15.85 -14.25 2.29
CA ASN A 171 -14.92 -15.19 1.63
C ASN A 171 -14.49 -16.36 2.52
N GLU A 172 -15.24 -16.62 3.60
CA GLU A 172 -14.96 -17.68 4.60
C GLU A 172 -13.65 -17.51 5.39
N HIS A 173 -12.94 -16.39 5.24
CA HIS A 173 -11.80 -16.10 6.11
C HIS A 173 -12.26 -16.04 7.57
N PRO A 174 -11.56 -16.68 8.52
CA PRO A 174 -11.98 -16.75 9.91
C PRO A 174 -12.33 -15.37 10.48
N ALA A 175 -13.58 -15.22 10.94
CA ALA A 175 -14.03 -14.01 11.60
C ALA A 175 -13.41 -13.89 12.99
N THR A 176 -13.11 -12.66 13.41
CA THR A 176 -12.57 -12.39 14.75
C THR A 176 -13.33 -11.27 15.44
N LEU A 177 -13.23 -11.21 16.77
CA LEU A 177 -13.67 -10.06 17.55
C LEU A 177 -12.45 -9.22 17.93
N LYS A 178 -12.46 -7.95 17.52
CA LYS A 178 -11.43 -6.98 17.87
C LYS A 178 -12.08 -5.66 18.26
N PHE A 179 -11.36 -4.85 19.01
CA PHE A 179 -11.71 -3.44 19.17
C PHE A 179 -11.17 -2.64 17.99
N VAL A 180 -11.85 -1.54 17.67
CA VAL A 180 -11.34 -0.46 16.82
C VAL A 180 -11.34 0.83 17.64
N ALA A 181 -10.20 1.49 17.73
CA ALA A 181 -10.12 2.82 18.33
C ALA A 181 -10.73 3.87 17.39
N LYS A 182 -11.59 4.73 17.91
CA LYS A 182 -12.20 5.84 17.18
C LYS A 182 -11.45 7.14 17.47
N LYS A 183 -11.65 8.14 16.61
CA LYS A 183 -11.01 9.46 16.70
C LYS A 183 -11.30 10.21 18.00
N ASP A 184 -12.42 9.94 18.65
CA ASP A 184 -12.80 10.53 19.94
C ASP A 184 -12.17 9.80 21.17
N GLY A 185 -11.35 8.77 20.92
CA GLY A 185 -10.71 7.95 21.93
C GLY A 185 -11.58 6.81 22.48
N SER A 186 -12.82 6.67 22.02
CA SER A 186 -13.66 5.52 22.36
C SER A 186 -13.26 4.28 21.56
N LEU A 187 -13.58 3.10 22.08
CA LEU A 187 -13.47 1.84 21.34
C LEU A 187 -14.85 1.40 20.81
N ALA A 188 -14.88 0.77 19.64
CA ALA A 188 -15.98 -0.09 19.21
C ALA A 188 -15.53 -1.55 19.24
N LEU A 189 -16.29 -2.45 19.86
CA LEU A 189 -16.11 -3.89 19.63
C LEU A 189 -16.65 -4.19 18.24
N THR A 190 -15.91 -4.92 17.42
CA THR A 190 -16.30 -5.22 16.04
C THR A 190 -16.18 -6.70 15.72
N HIS A 191 -17.14 -7.19 14.93
CA HIS A 191 -16.96 -8.40 14.14
C HIS A 191 -16.10 -8.04 12.93
N VAL A 192 -14.93 -8.67 12.82
CA VAL A 192 -13.98 -8.49 11.73
C VAL A 192 -14.17 -9.61 10.73
N VAL A 193 -14.59 -9.27 9.52
CA VAL A 193 -14.89 -10.22 8.44
C VAL A 193 -14.28 -9.73 7.13
N GLN A 194 -13.98 -10.64 6.21
CA GLN A 194 -13.49 -10.28 4.89
C GLN A 194 -14.58 -10.43 3.84
N ILE A 195 -14.81 -9.38 3.07
CA ILE A 195 -15.76 -9.33 1.97
C ILE A 195 -15.00 -9.20 0.66
N GLN A 196 -15.26 -10.11 -0.26
CA GLN A 196 -14.64 -10.14 -1.59
C GLN A 196 -15.70 -10.08 -2.68
N ASN A 197 -15.47 -9.27 -3.69
CA ASN A 197 -16.26 -9.27 -4.91
C ASN A 197 -15.36 -9.72 -6.06
N ASP A 198 -15.57 -10.94 -6.54
CA ASP A 198 -14.77 -11.51 -7.63
C ASP A 198 -15.05 -10.86 -8.99
N GLU A 199 -16.22 -10.24 -9.18
CA GLU A 199 -16.55 -9.54 -10.43
C GLU A 199 -15.78 -8.22 -10.55
N THR A 200 -15.59 -7.50 -9.44
CA THR A 200 -14.89 -6.21 -9.41
C THR A 200 -13.43 -6.32 -8.95
N GLY A 201 -13.03 -7.47 -8.40
CA GLY A 201 -11.74 -7.66 -7.75
C GLY A 201 -11.61 -6.96 -6.39
N ALA A 202 -12.69 -6.40 -5.85
CA ALA A 202 -12.66 -5.72 -4.56
C ALA A 202 -12.47 -6.72 -3.42
N TRP A 203 -11.60 -6.41 -2.47
CA TRP A 203 -11.36 -7.24 -1.29
C TRP A 203 -11.14 -6.36 -0.07
N PHE A 204 -12.08 -6.43 0.87
CA PHE A 204 -12.07 -5.61 2.07
C PHE A 204 -12.03 -6.47 3.33
N GLU A 205 -11.33 -6.00 4.35
CA GLU A 205 -11.57 -6.37 5.75
C GLU A 205 -12.50 -5.33 6.37
N ALA A 206 -13.70 -5.79 6.74
CA ALA A 206 -14.80 -4.99 7.27
C ALA A 206 -14.90 -5.14 8.78
N PHE A 207 -15.02 -4.01 9.47
CA PHE A 207 -15.16 -3.96 10.93
C PHE A 207 -16.57 -3.46 11.27
N VAL A 208 -17.48 -4.40 11.55
CA VAL A 208 -18.87 -4.09 11.89
C VAL A 208 -19.04 -4.04 13.40
N ASP A 209 -19.51 -2.92 13.94
CA ASP A 209 -19.74 -2.73 15.37
C ASP A 209 -20.68 -3.82 15.91
N ALA A 210 -20.18 -4.57 16.89
CA ALA A 210 -20.80 -5.74 17.48
C ALA A 210 -22.02 -5.41 18.36
N HIS A 211 -22.37 -4.13 18.52
CA HIS A 211 -23.56 -3.68 19.22
C HIS A 211 -24.54 -2.93 18.33
N SER A 212 -24.06 -1.98 17.51
CA SER A 212 -24.93 -1.19 16.62
C SER A 212 -25.18 -1.84 15.26
N GLY A 213 -24.30 -2.75 14.82
CA GLY A 213 -24.30 -3.30 13.47
C GLY A 213 -23.83 -2.33 12.39
N GLU A 214 -23.23 -1.20 12.76
CA GLU A 214 -22.69 -0.21 11.82
C GLU A 214 -21.29 -0.62 11.34
N LEU A 215 -20.99 -0.43 10.06
CA LEU A 215 -19.63 -0.56 9.54
C LEU A 215 -18.80 0.66 9.96
N VAL A 216 -17.88 0.47 10.90
CA VAL A 216 -17.13 1.56 11.55
C VAL A 216 -15.70 1.71 11.06
N GLN A 217 -15.16 0.70 10.39
CA GLN A 217 -13.83 0.76 9.75
C GLN A 217 -13.76 -0.23 8.59
N LEU A 218 -12.92 0.09 7.62
CA LEU A 218 -12.62 -0.73 6.46
C LEU A 218 -11.11 -0.75 6.23
N THR A 219 -10.56 -1.90 5.83
CA THR A 219 -9.23 -2.00 5.23
C THR A 219 -9.39 -2.59 3.84
N ASP A 220 -8.87 -1.90 2.83
CA ASP A 220 -8.84 -2.39 1.45
C ASP A 220 -7.57 -3.22 1.24
N PHE A 221 -7.75 -4.49 0.86
CA PHE A 221 -6.64 -5.40 0.55
C PHE A 221 -6.26 -5.38 -0.93
N VAL A 222 -7.01 -4.66 -1.77
CA VAL A 222 -6.62 -4.47 -3.16
C VAL A 222 -5.42 -3.53 -3.21
N ALA A 223 -4.33 -4.12 -3.68
CA ALA A 223 -3.09 -3.46 -4.03
C ALA A 223 -3.30 -2.23 -4.92
N GLU A 224 -2.88 -1.05 -4.45
CA GLU A 224 -2.95 0.20 -5.20
C GLU A 224 -1.85 0.27 -6.28
N ALA A 225 -2.24 0.24 -7.56
CA ALA A 225 -1.29 0.32 -8.66
C ALA A 225 -0.64 1.71 -8.71
N SER A 226 0.69 1.75 -8.73
CA SER A 226 1.46 3.01 -8.76
C SER A 226 2.37 3.09 -9.97
N TYR A 227 2.45 4.25 -10.61
CA TYR A 227 3.19 4.45 -11.84
C TYR A 227 4.08 5.69 -11.73
N LEU A 228 5.38 5.55 -12.02
CA LEU A 228 6.26 6.70 -12.22
C LEU A 228 6.14 7.17 -13.67
N VAL A 229 5.37 8.22 -13.89
CA VAL A 229 4.94 8.66 -15.23
C VAL A 229 5.00 10.18 -15.35
N LEU A 230 4.91 10.69 -16.57
CA LEU A 230 4.67 12.09 -16.82
C LEU A 230 3.15 12.32 -16.77
N PRO A 231 2.62 13.06 -15.78
CA PRO A 231 1.19 13.35 -15.69
C PRO A 231 0.63 13.88 -17.01
N ILE A 232 -0.62 13.50 -17.35
CA ILE A 232 -1.28 13.92 -18.61
C ILE A 232 -1.42 15.45 -18.76
N THR A 233 -1.27 16.20 -17.67
CA THR A 233 -1.27 17.68 -17.65
C THR A 233 0.09 18.29 -18.03
N LYS A 234 1.12 17.47 -18.25
CA LYS A 234 2.46 17.87 -18.67
C LYS A 234 2.75 17.29 -20.05
N GLU A 235 3.48 18.03 -20.86
CA GLU A 235 3.70 17.68 -22.28
C GLU A 235 5.08 17.05 -22.50
N THR A 236 6.09 17.52 -21.76
CA THR A 236 7.50 17.16 -21.99
C THR A 236 8.13 16.49 -20.77
N PRO A 237 9.05 15.51 -20.95
CA PRO A 237 9.74 14.85 -19.84
C PRO A 237 10.45 15.80 -18.87
N THR A 238 10.84 16.99 -19.35
CA THR A 238 11.51 18.04 -18.55
C THR A 238 10.59 18.70 -17.52
N GLU A 239 9.27 18.59 -17.65
CA GLU A 239 8.31 19.11 -16.67
C GLU A 239 8.17 18.20 -15.42
N GLY A 240 8.83 17.04 -15.44
CA GLY A 240 9.02 16.19 -14.28
C GLY A 240 8.01 15.06 -14.14
N PHE A 241 8.53 13.87 -13.87
CA PHE A 241 7.77 12.66 -13.59
C PHE A 241 7.26 12.65 -12.14
N GLU A 242 6.09 12.06 -11.94
CA GLU A 242 5.44 11.91 -10.64
C GLU A 242 5.04 10.45 -10.46
N VAL A 243 5.01 10.01 -9.19
CA VAL A 243 4.41 8.73 -8.84
C VAL A 243 2.92 8.97 -8.65
N LEU A 244 2.10 8.38 -9.51
CA LEU A 244 0.65 8.44 -9.42
C LEU A 244 0.14 7.09 -8.92
N THR A 245 -0.67 7.12 -7.87
CA THR A 245 -1.26 5.93 -7.23
C THR A 245 -2.75 5.89 -7.56
N ASN A 246 -3.22 4.73 -8.04
CA ASN A 246 -4.58 4.50 -8.53
C ASN A 246 -5.14 5.61 -9.45
N PRO A 247 -4.43 5.99 -10.53
CA PRO A 247 -4.89 7.03 -11.44
C PRO A 247 -6.14 6.67 -12.27
N GLN A 248 -6.58 5.41 -12.22
CA GLN A 248 -7.70 4.88 -13.00
C GLN A 248 -9.05 5.48 -12.58
N ASN A 249 -9.91 5.76 -13.55
CA ASN A 249 -11.31 6.06 -13.28
C ASN A 249 -12.12 4.77 -13.29
N ILE A 250 -12.53 4.30 -12.12
CA ILE A 250 -13.29 3.05 -11.96
C ILE A 250 -14.66 3.03 -12.65
N ALA A 251 -15.24 4.18 -13.00
CA ALA A 251 -16.48 4.22 -13.77
C ALA A 251 -16.25 3.84 -15.25
N ALA A 252 -15.08 4.18 -15.80
CA ALA A 252 -14.66 3.84 -17.15
C ALA A 252 -13.92 2.50 -17.21
N SER A 253 -13.09 2.22 -16.21
CA SER A 253 -12.27 1.02 -16.07
C SER A 253 -12.68 0.23 -14.80
N PRO A 254 -13.82 -0.48 -14.80
CA PRO A 254 -14.39 -1.10 -13.60
C PRO A 254 -13.55 -2.24 -13.00
N ALA A 255 -12.70 -2.89 -13.81
CA ALA A 255 -11.73 -3.89 -13.37
C ALA A 255 -10.32 -3.30 -13.16
N GLY A 256 -10.19 -1.96 -13.18
CA GLY A 256 -8.92 -1.26 -13.24
C GLY A 256 -8.22 -1.42 -14.59
N TRP A 257 -6.96 -0.97 -14.66
CA TRP A 257 -6.20 -0.98 -15.93
C TRP A 257 -5.50 -2.31 -16.25
N HIS A 258 -5.34 -3.21 -15.28
CA HIS A 258 -4.57 -4.46 -15.40
C HIS A 258 -5.43 -5.74 -15.51
N SER A 259 -6.74 -5.60 -15.65
CA SER A 259 -7.66 -6.72 -15.81
C SER A 259 -8.72 -6.42 -16.86
N ASP A 260 -9.15 -7.44 -17.59
CA ASP A 260 -10.35 -7.39 -18.45
C ASP A 260 -11.58 -8.04 -17.78
N GLY A 261 -11.51 -8.28 -16.48
CA GLY A 261 -12.54 -8.99 -15.69
C GLY A 261 -12.54 -10.51 -15.87
N THR A 262 -11.70 -11.06 -16.75
CA THR A 262 -11.46 -12.51 -16.84
C THR A 262 -10.00 -12.84 -16.55
N THR A 263 -9.08 -12.09 -17.16
CA THR A 263 -7.64 -12.24 -17.01
C THR A 263 -7.07 -11.01 -16.32
N THR A 264 -6.42 -11.22 -15.18
CA THR A 264 -5.65 -10.20 -14.48
C THR A 264 -4.16 -10.36 -14.82
N THR A 265 -3.45 -9.26 -15.00
CA THR A 265 -2.01 -9.27 -15.33
C THR A 265 -1.19 -8.42 -14.37
N THR A 266 0.10 -8.73 -14.26
CA THR A 266 1.11 -7.91 -13.55
C THR A 266 2.08 -7.24 -14.52
N VAL A 267 1.63 -7.01 -15.75
CA VAL A 267 2.40 -6.37 -16.81
C VAL A 267 1.62 -5.19 -17.40
N THR A 268 2.23 -4.38 -18.26
CA THR A 268 1.57 -3.26 -18.97
C THR A 268 0.55 -3.72 -20.03
N ALA A 269 -0.44 -4.50 -19.61
CA ALA A 269 -1.54 -5.02 -20.41
C ALA A 269 -2.83 -5.15 -19.57
N GLY A 270 -3.95 -4.79 -20.17
CA GLY A 270 -5.27 -5.03 -19.58
C GLY A 270 -6.39 -4.82 -20.58
N ASN A 271 -7.53 -4.33 -20.12
CA ASN A 271 -8.74 -4.21 -20.93
C ASN A 271 -8.61 -3.18 -22.06
N ASN A 272 -8.11 -1.99 -21.74
CA ASN A 272 -8.15 -0.84 -22.65
C ASN A 272 -6.95 -0.81 -23.60
N VAL A 273 -5.80 -1.28 -23.11
CA VAL A 273 -4.52 -1.18 -23.84
C VAL A 273 -3.54 -2.28 -23.45
N ILE A 274 -2.68 -2.64 -24.41
CA ILE A 274 -1.41 -3.34 -24.19
C ILE A 274 -0.25 -2.52 -24.75
N THR A 275 0.81 -2.32 -23.95
CA THR A 275 2.03 -1.64 -24.39
C THR A 275 3.22 -2.59 -24.41
N PHE A 276 3.96 -2.58 -25.51
CA PHE A 276 5.03 -3.53 -25.79
C PHE A 276 6.13 -2.91 -26.65
N LYS A 277 7.23 -3.63 -26.85
CA LYS A 277 8.26 -3.29 -27.85
C LYS A 277 8.50 -4.45 -28.80
N GLY A 278 8.23 -4.22 -30.09
CA GLY A 278 8.35 -5.24 -31.14
C GLY A 278 7.21 -6.26 -31.12
N ALA A 279 7.27 -7.26 -30.23
CA ALA A 279 6.22 -8.27 -30.09
C ALA A 279 5.32 -7.99 -28.89
N GLN A 280 4.02 -8.30 -28.97
CA GLN A 280 3.06 -8.11 -27.85
C GLN A 280 3.40 -8.93 -26.60
N THR A 281 4.25 -9.94 -26.71
CA THR A 281 4.78 -10.68 -25.56
C THR A 281 5.86 -9.92 -24.78
N ASN A 282 6.39 -8.84 -25.35
CA ASN A 282 7.46 -8.03 -24.75
C ASN A 282 6.86 -6.81 -24.05
N THR A 283 6.17 -7.05 -22.94
CA THR A 283 5.58 -6.02 -22.04
C THR A 283 6.51 -5.71 -20.87
N THR A 284 6.21 -4.68 -20.09
CA THR A 284 6.92 -4.37 -18.84
C THR A 284 6.20 -5.08 -17.69
N THR A 285 6.92 -5.82 -16.85
CA THR A 285 6.40 -6.40 -15.60
C THR A 285 6.43 -5.37 -14.48
N GLU A 286 5.64 -5.55 -13.43
CA GLU A 286 5.76 -4.74 -12.22
C GLU A 286 7.20 -4.76 -11.67
N SER A 287 7.70 -3.61 -11.26
CA SER A 287 9.03 -3.42 -10.64
C SER A 287 9.09 -3.94 -9.19
N SER A 288 7.94 -4.00 -8.52
CA SER A 288 7.73 -4.70 -7.27
C SER A 288 6.29 -5.20 -7.21
N PRO A 289 5.95 -6.16 -6.32
CA PRO A 289 4.56 -6.58 -6.11
C PRO A 289 3.64 -5.38 -5.84
N VAL A 290 2.33 -5.60 -5.99
CA VAL A 290 1.27 -4.59 -5.81
C VAL A 290 1.13 -3.66 -7.03
N LEU A 291 1.51 -4.12 -8.23
CA LEU A 291 1.40 -3.36 -9.48
C LEU A 291 2.17 -2.03 -9.44
N ASN A 292 3.37 -2.06 -8.85
CA ASN A 292 4.27 -0.91 -8.86
C ASN A 292 5.08 -0.89 -10.16
N PHE A 293 4.84 0.10 -11.01
CA PHE A 293 5.59 0.36 -12.23
C PHE A 293 6.46 1.62 -12.05
N ILE A 294 7.52 1.50 -11.24
CA ILE A 294 8.41 2.60 -10.87
C ILE A 294 9.71 2.49 -11.66
N TYR A 295 9.66 2.84 -12.93
CA TYR A 295 10.81 2.81 -13.84
C TYR A 295 11.34 4.22 -14.07
N ARG A 296 12.45 4.55 -13.42
CA ARG A 296 13.11 5.85 -13.57
C ARG A 296 13.99 5.84 -14.81
N GLN A 297 13.54 6.52 -15.86
CA GLN A 297 14.33 6.71 -17.07
C GLN A 297 15.62 7.52 -16.78
N ASP A 298 16.70 7.17 -17.48
CA ASP A 298 17.95 7.92 -17.49
C ASP A 298 18.19 8.47 -18.90
N PRO A 299 18.05 9.80 -19.10
CA PRO A 299 18.20 10.42 -20.40
C PRO A 299 19.66 10.50 -20.87
N THR A 300 20.62 10.15 -20.01
CA THR A 300 22.05 10.10 -20.35
C THR A 300 22.47 8.76 -20.95
N GLN A 301 21.61 7.74 -20.86
CA GLN A 301 21.81 6.41 -21.44
C GLN A 301 21.14 6.30 -22.81
N ASP A 302 21.51 5.26 -23.56
CA ASP A 302 20.85 4.93 -24.82
C ASP A 302 19.34 4.69 -24.58
N PRO A 303 18.42 5.22 -25.42
CA PRO A 303 16.98 5.01 -25.25
C PRO A 303 16.55 3.54 -25.27
N ILE A 304 17.32 2.64 -25.87
CA ILE A 304 16.97 1.22 -25.95
C ILE A 304 17.43 0.38 -24.76
N VAL A 305 18.11 0.96 -23.76
CA VAL A 305 18.44 0.22 -22.52
C VAL A 305 17.16 -0.22 -21.80
N PRO A 306 17.16 -1.37 -21.08
CA PRO A 306 15.95 -1.95 -20.50
C PRO A 306 15.12 -0.96 -19.66
N VAL A 307 15.74 -0.22 -18.74
CA VAL A 307 15.02 0.72 -17.85
C VAL A 307 14.31 1.85 -18.62
N ASN A 308 14.89 2.33 -19.72
CA ASN A 308 14.29 3.38 -20.54
C ASN A 308 13.13 2.85 -21.38
N VAL A 309 13.23 1.60 -21.85
CA VAL A 309 12.15 0.90 -22.55
C VAL A 309 11.00 0.58 -21.59
N ASP A 310 11.32 0.16 -20.35
CA ASP A 310 10.32 -0.09 -19.31
C ASP A 310 9.56 1.19 -18.97
N ALA A 311 10.28 2.29 -18.70
CA ALA A 311 9.69 3.60 -18.44
C ALA A 311 8.81 4.09 -19.61
N ALA A 312 9.25 3.89 -20.85
CA ALA A 312 8.47 4.27 -22.04
C ALA A 312 7.16 3.47 -22.15
N ARG A 313 7.19 2.14 -21.95
CA ARG A 313 5.99 1.29 -21.97
C ARG A 313 5.03 1.62 -20.83
N THR A 314 5.56 1.85 -19.62
CA THR A 314 4.77 2.29 -18.46
C THR A 314 4.10 3.63 -18.71
N ASN A 315 4.84 4.61 -19.23
CA ASN A 315 4.27 5.94 -19.53
C ASN A 315 3.20 5.87 -20.63
N ALA A 316 3.45 5.12 -21.70
CA ALA A 316 2.46 4.93 -22.76
C ALA A 316 1.19 4.22 -22.24
N PHE A 317 1.35 3.23 -21.35
CA PHE A 317 0.23 2.51 -20.74
C PHE A 317 -0.63 3.44 -19.90
N TYR A 318 0.00 4.29 -19.07
CA TYR A 318 -0.69 5.31 -18.28
C TYR A 318 -1.45 6.31 -19.17
N ILE A 319 -0.80 6.88 -20.19
CA ILE A 319 -1.42 7.90 -21.04
C ILE A 319 -2.62 7.34 -21.79
N VAL A 320 -2.50 6.18 -22.43
CA VAL A 320 -3.60 5.61 -23.23
C VAL A 320 -4.77 5.18 -22.36
N ASN A 321 -4.53 4.60 -21.19
CA ASN A 321 -5.61 4.33 -20.25
C ASN A 321 -6.28 5.61 -19.73
N THR A 322 -5.50 6.65 -19.43
CA THR A 322 -6.06 7.94 -18.98
C THR A 322 -6.92 8.59 -20.08
N VAL A 323 -6.47 8.53 -21.34
CA VAL A 323 -7.26 8.99 -22.49
C VAL A 323 -8.52 8.18 -22.66
N HIS A 324 -8.45 6.85 -22.56
CA HIS A 324 -9.64 5.98 -22.55
C HIS A 324 -10.64 6.43 -21.49
N ASP A 325 -10.19 6.56 -20.25
CA ASP A 325 -11.03 6.92 -19.12
C ASP A 325 -11.68 8.30 -19.27
N ILE A 326 -10.94 9.29 -19.77
CA ILE A 326 -11.48 10.62 -20.07
C ILE A 326 -12.51 10.53 -21.20
N SER A 327 -12.17 9.91 -22.33
CA SER A 327 -13.06 9.80 -23.49
C SER A 327 -14.35 9.05 -23.17
N TYR A 328 -14.29 8.04 -22.31
CA TYR A 328 -15.44 7.29 -21.83
C TYR A 328 -16.48 8.21 -21.17
N ILE A 329 -16.03 9.12 -20.29
CA ILE A 329 -16.90 10.09 -19.61
C ILE A 329 -17.57 11.04 -20.61
N TYR A 330 -16.91 11.31 -21.74
CA TYR A 330 -17.45 12.12 -22.83
C TYR A 330 -18.29 11.33 -23.86
N GLY A 331 -18.65 10.08 -23.55
CA GLY A 331 -19.59 9.28 -24.35
C GLY A 331 -18.93 8.32 -25.34
N PHE A 332 -17.60 8.20 -25.33
CA PHE A 332 -16.91 7.12 -26.04
C PHE A 332 -16.92 5.84 -25.20
N THR A 333 -18.11 5.24 -25.09
CA THR A 333 -18.39 4.00 -24.34
C THR A 333 -18.37 2.78 -25.26
N GLU A 334 -18.64 1.59 -24.74
CA GLU A 334 -18.69 0.33 -25.50
C GLU A 334 -19.68 0.43 -26.67
N ALA A 335 -20.92 0.84 -26.40
CA ALA A 335 -21.92 1.08 -27.43
C ALA A 335 -21.58 2.30 -28.33
N GLY A 336 -20.74 3.21 -27.83
CA GLY A 336 -20.13 4.31 -28.56
C GLY A 336 -18.87 3.92 -29.35
N PHE A 337 -18.57 2.62 -29.47
CA PHE A 337 -17.44 2.05 -30.22
C PHE A 337 -16.05 2.40 -29.64
N ASN A 338 -15.95 2.42 -28.31
CA ASN A 338 -14.65 2.51 -27.66
C ASN A 338 -13.81 1.24 -27.82
N PHE A 339 -12.54 1.31 -27.39
CA PHE A 339 -11.57 0.23 -27.54
C PHE A 339 -11.39 -0.53 -26.23
N GLN A 340 -11.91 -1.74 -26.14
CA GLN A 340 -11.81 -2.60 -24.96
C GLN A 340 -11.76 -4.08 -25.32
N ASN A 341 -11.02 -4.87 -24.57
CA ASN A 341 -10.96 -6.31 -24.78
C ASN A 341 -12.31 -6.97 -24.40
N ASN A 342 -12.84 -6.59 -23.24
CA ASN A 342 -14.12 -7.01 -22.70
C ASN A 342 -15.03 -5.80 -22.48
N ASN A 343 -16.26 -5.89 -22.99
CA ASN A 343 -17.27 -4.83 -22.90
C ASN A 343 -18.23 -5.01 -21.72
N PHE A 344 -18.03 -6.05 -20.89
CA PHE A 344 -18.83 -6.31 -19.70
C PHE A 344 -20.35 -6.37 -19.96
N GLY A 345 -20.74 -6.84 -21.15
CA GLY A 345 -22.14 -6.91 -21.57
C GLY A 345 -22.82 -5.56 -21.87
N LYS A 346 -22.07 -4.45 -21.94
CA LYS A 346 -22.60 -3.09 -22.18
C LYS A 346 -22.88 -2.76 -23.66
N GLY A 347 -22.72 -3.71 -24.57
CA GLY A 347 -22.91 -3.54 -26.02
C GLY A 347 -21.60 -3.33 -26.78
N GLY A 348 -21.69 -2.88 -28.04
CA GLY A 348 -20.52 -2.71 -28.91
C GLY A 348 -19.87 -4.01 -29.40
N ALA A 349 -18.72 -3.89 -30.05
CA ALA A 349 -17.81 -4.99 -30.33
C ALA A 349 -16.63 -4.91 -29.36
N GLY A 350 -16.15 -6.04 -28.86
CA GLY A 350 -14.95 -6.10 -27.99
C GLY A 350 -13.79 -6.78 -28.70
N ASN A 351 -12.78 -7.20 -27.92
CA ASN A 351 -11.49 -7.71 -28.40
C ASN A 351 -10.72 -6.71 -29.29
N ASP A 352 -10.90 -5.42 -29.03
CA ASP A 352 -10.36 -4.33 -29.86
C ASP A 352 -9.56 -3.30 -29.04
N ARG A 353 -9.03 -3.72 -27.89
CA ARG A 353 -8.12 -2.90 -27.08
C ARG A 353 -7.01 -2.27 -27.91
N VAL A 354 -6.57 -1.09 -27.50
CA VAL A 354 -5.47 -0.38 -28.17
C VAL A 354 -4.18 -1.19 -28.03
N THR A 355 -3.42 -1.30 -29.12
CA THR A 355 -2.09 -1.93 -29.12
C THR A 355 -1.04 -0.85 -29.35
N VAL A 356 -0.09 -0.71 -28.42
CA VAL A 356 0.92 0.34 -28.47
C VAL A 356 2.31 -0.28 -28.51
N SER A 357 2.96 -0.12 -29.66
CA SER A 357 4.38 -0.45 -29.82
C SER A 357 5.21 0.80 -29.50
N VAL A 358 6.01 0.76 -28.43
CA VAL A 358 6.96 1.84 -28.13
C VAL A 358 8.26 1.60 -28.90
N GLN A 359 8.89 2.68 -29.36
CA GLN A 359 10.13 2.64 -30.13
C GLN A 359 10.02 1.68 -31.33
N ASP A 360 8.91 1.79 -32.07
CA ASP A 360 8.61 0.89 -33.18
C ASP A 360 9.68 0.97 -34.28
N ALA A 361 10.10 -0.20 -34.79
CA ALA A 361 11.16 -0.29 -35.78
C ALA A 361 10.70 0.09 -37.20
N ALA A 362 9.39 0.27 -37.43
CA ALA A 362 8.84 0.62 -38.74
C ALA A 362 9.25 2.03 -39.20
N GLY A 363 9.67 2.93 -38.30
CA GLY A 363 10.13 4.26 -38.69
C GLY A 363 10.60 5.14 -37.54
N ILE A 364 11.16 6.29 -37.89
CA ILE A 364 11.60 7.35 -36.97
C ILE A 364 11.11 8.71 -37.49
N ASN A 365 10.85 9.67 -36.60
CA ASN A 365 10.49 11.06 -36.90
C ASN A 365 9.20 11.25 -37.72
N ASN A 366 8.07 10.74 -37.24
CA ASN A 366 6.75 10.85 -37.89
C ASN A 366 5.69 11.40 -36.95
#